data_AF-A0A7C6UFG4-F1
#
_entry.id   AF-A0A7C6UFG4-F1
#
_cell.length_a   1.000
_cell.length_b   1.000
_cell.length_c   1.000
_cell.angle_alpha   90.00
_cell.angle_beta   90.00
_cell.angle_gamma   90.00
#
_symmetry.space_group_name_H-M   'P 1'
#
loop_
_entity.id
_entity.type
_entity.pdbx_description
1 polymer ?
#
loop_
_entity_poly.entity_id
_entity_poly.type
_entity_poly.pdbx_seq_one_letter_code
_entity_poly.pdbx_strand_id
1 'polypeptide(L)'
;MACTYQIHVFGKPGCDKCTILNDRLDALLKADEWADFEKVYHNLETEAGLVEFCEAECLNPQRVPGFYVSKVNPDTGAHEPLPNPTPGAPDAPGGSSALYTWVGLQTDYTPVGRGVITPRMITAVLQQARAL
;
A
#
# COMPACT_ATOMS: atom_id res chain seq x y z
N MET A 1 -4.06 -14.88 15.99
CA MET A 1 -5.09 -14.49 15.01
C MET A 1 -4.43 -14.57 13.65
N ALA A 2 -5.07 -15.14 12.64
CA ALA A 2 -4.52 -15.14 11.28
C ALA A 2 -4.70 -13.75 10.69
N CYS A 3 -3.64 -13.16 10.14
CA CYS A 3 -3.75 -11.91 9.38
C CYS A 3 -4.59 -12.17 8.13
N THR A 4 -5.68 -11.42 7.98
CA THR A 4 -6.58 -11.56 6.83
C THR A 4 -6.09 -10.73 5.64
N TYR A 5 -5.43 -9.61 5.91
CA TYR A 5 -4.99 -8.64 4.91
C TYR A 5 -3.48 -8.44 4.97
N GLN A 6 -2.85 -8.27 3.81
CA GLN A 6 -1.42 -7.99 3.71
C GLN A 6 -1.18 -6.70 2.92
N ILE A 7 -0.34 -5.83 3.48
CA ILE A 7 0.04 -4.52 2.92
C ILE A 7 1.41 -4.70 2.26
N HIS A 8 1.44 -4.70 0.93
CA HIS A 8 2.66 -4.86 0.13
C HIS A 8 3.29 -3.49 -0.09
N VAL A 9 4.36 -3.17 0.65
CA VAL A 9 5.03 -1.86 0.60
C VAL A 9 6.27 -1.94 -0.25
N PHE A 10 6.39 -1.05 -1.23
CA PHE A 10 7.53 -0.97 -2.14
C PHE A 10 8.38 0.26 -1.83
N GLY A 11 9.69 0.06 -1.71
CA GLY A 11 10.61 1.14 -1.42
C GLY A 11 12.05 0.80 -1.78
N LYS A 12 12.94 1.77 -1.53
CA LYS A 12 14.38 1.63 -1.72
C LYS A 12 15.10 1.84 -0.39
N PRO A 13 16.25 1.19 -0.15
CA PRO A 13 17.08 1.46 1.02
C PRO A 13 17.56 2.91 1.02
N GLY A 14 17.77 3.50 2.20
CA GLY A 14 18.26 4.88 2.33
C GLY A 14 17.27 5.97 1.88
N CYS A 15 16.00 5.63 1.66
CA CYS A 15 14.96 6.55 1.24
C CYS A 15 14.18 7.08 2.46
N ASP A 16 14.31 8.39 2.76
CA ASP A 16 13.64 9.03 3.90
C ASP A 16 12.11 8.87 3.85
N LYS A 17 11.51 9.02 2.65
CA LYS A 17 10.07 8.87 2.46
C LYS A 17 9.60 7.45 2.71
N CYS A 18 10.42 6.46 2.33
CA CYS A 18 10.17 5.05 2.53
C CYS A 18 10.21 4.72 4.03
N THR A 19 11.18 5.30 4.76
CA THR A 19 11.27 5.21 6.22
C THR A 19 10.02 5.80 6.87
N ILE A 20 9.63 7.02 6.49
CA ILE A 20 8.44 7.69 7.03
C ILE A 20 7.16 6.88 6.76
N LEU A 21 6.97 6.32 5.56
CA LEU A 21 5.81 5.48 5.25
C LEU A 21 5.79 4.22 6.12
N ASN A 22 6.93 3.54 6.25
CA ASN A 22 7.05 2.35 7.07
C ASN A 22 6.76 2.65 8.54
N ASP A 23 7.34 3.71 9.10
CA ASP A 23 7.11 4.11 10.49
C ASP A 23 5.63 4.40 10.77
N ARG A 24 4.93 5.00 9.81
CA ARG A 24 3.49 5.29 9.92
C ARG A 24 2.65 4.03 9.89
N LEU A 25 2.97 3.10 8.99
CA LEU A 25 2.31 1.79 8.96
C LEU A 25 2.59 1.03 10.26
N ASP A 26 3.83 0.99 10.72
CA ASP A 26 4.21 0.28 11.95
C ASP A 26 3.59 0.90 13.19
N ALA A 27 3.43 2.23 13.23
CA ALA A 27 2.72 2.90 14.32
C ALA A 27 1.22 2.57 14.30
N LEU A 28 0.60 2.52 13.12
CA LEU A 28 -0.83 2.22 12.96
C LEU A 28 -1.12 0.76 13.32
N LEU A 29 -0.33 -0.19 12.81
CA LEU A 29 -0.50 -1.63 13.00
C LEU A 29 -0.21 -2.11 14.44
N LYS A 30 0.27 -1.24 15.33
CA LYS A 30 0.40 -1.53 16.76
C LYS A 30 -0.93 -1.50 17.51
N ALA A 31 -1.96 -0.85 16.97
CA ALA A 31 -3.26 -0.81 17.63
C ALA A 31 -4.05 -2.09 17.31
N ASP A 32 -4.67 -2.68 18.34
CA ASP A 32 -5.44 -3.93 18.23
C ASP A 32 -6.55 -3.87 17.18
N GLU A 33 -7.07 -2.66 16.91
CA GLU A 33 -8.07 -2.44 15.88
C GLU A 33 -7.58 -2.77 14.47
N TRP A 34 -6.26 -2.91 14.23
CA TRP A 34 -5.63 -3.25 12.94
C TRP A 34 -4.93 -4.62 12.94
N ALA A 35 -5.22 -5.47 13.93
CA ALA A 35 -4.56 -6.79 14.09
C ALA A 35 -4.85 -7.80 12.97
N ASP A 36 -5.82 -7.52 12.10
CA ASP A 36 -6.14 -8.25 10.88
C ASP A 36 -5.24 -7.90 9.68
N PHE A 37 -4.39 -6.87 9.81
CA PHE A 37 -3.42 -6.46 8.79
C PHE A 37 -1.99 -6.81 9.18
N GLU A 38 -1.22 -7.25 8.18
CA GLU A 38 0.24 -7.36 8.28
C GLU A 38 0.93 -6.59 7.16
N LYS A 39 2.19 -6.24 7.37
CA LYS A 39 3.01 -5.49 6.42
C LYS A 39 4.13 -6.37 5.88
N VAL A 40 4.27 -6.38 4.55
CA VAL A 40 5.43 -6.96 3.85
C VAL A 40 6.15 -5.84 3.10
N TYR A 41 7.47 -5.78 3.23
CA TYR A 41 8.29 -4.77 2.56
C TYR A 41 9.10 -5.39 1.42
N HIS A 42 8.93 -4.83 0.23
CA HIS A 42 9.61 -5.21 -1.00
C HIS A 42 10.69 -4.19 -1.33
N ASN A 43 11.95 -4.64 -1.26
CA ASN A 43 13.10 -3.83 -1.61
C ASN A 43 13.31 -3.83 -3.13
N LEU A 44 13.11 -2.67 -3.76
CA LEU A 44 13.27 -2.52 -5.22
C LEU A 44 14.72 -2.59 -5.72
N GLU A 45 15.70 -2.73 -4.83
CA GLU A 45 17.10 -3.01 -5.19
C GLU A 45 17.44 -4.50 -5.16
N THR A 46 16.50 -5.37 -4.79
CA THR A 46 16.66 -6.83 -4.85
C THR A 46 15.83 -7.42 -6.01
N GLU A 47 16.28 -8.56 -6.53
CA GLU A 47 15.55 -9.29 -7.57
C GLU A 47 14.13 -9.63 -7.14
N ALA A 48 13.97 -10.18 -5.92
CA ALA A 48 12.66 -10.53 -5.38
C ALA A 48 11.70 -9.32 -5.30
N GLY A 49 12.18 -8.16 -4.82
CA GLY A 49 11.34 -6.98 -4.75
C GLY A 49 11.02 -6.37 -6.12
N LEU A 50 11.92 -6.52 -7.11
CA LEU A 50 11.65 -6.13 -8.49
C LEU A 50 10.63 -7.04 -9.17
N VAL A 51 10.68 -8.35 -8.93
CA VAL A 51 9.68 -9.31 -9.44
C VAL A 51 8.30 -8.95 -8.91
N GLU A 52 8.15 -8.83 -7.59
CA GLU A 52 6.89 -8.43 -6.94
C GLU A 52 6.38 -7.08 -7.45
N PHE A 53 7.28 -6.11 -7.67
CA PHE A 53 6.92 -4.81 -8.20
C PHE A 53 6.41 -4.89 -9.66
N CYS A 54 7.03 -5.72 -10.49
CA CYS A 54 6.60 -5.94 -11.86
C CYS A 54 5.25 -6.67 -11.90
N GLU A 55 5.06 -7.70 -11.07
CA GLU A 55 3.81 -8.46 -10.96
C GLU A 55 2.66 -7.62 -10.41
N ALA A 56 2.95 -6.60 -9.60
CA ALA A 56 1.94 -5.68 -9.11
C ALA A 56 1.27 -4.86 -10.23
N GLU A 57 1.94 -4.64 -11.36
CA GLU A 57 1.47 -3.96 -12.59
C GLU A 57 0.76 -2.58 -12.40
N CYS A 58 0.84 -1.97 -11.22
CA CYS A 58 0.02 -0.81 -10.86
C CYS A 58 0.82 0.39 -10.31
N LEU A 59 2.06 0.17 -9.87
CA LEU A 59 2.89 1.18 -9.23
C LEU A 59 3.82 1.84 -10.24
N ASN A 60 3.90 3.17 -10.21
CA ASN A 60 4.87 3.90 -11.04
C ASN A 60 6.25 3.93 -10.34
N PRO A 61 7.34 3.48 -10.98
CA PRO A 61 8.69 3.50 -10.39
C PRO A 61 9.17 4.88 -9.93
N GLN A 62 8.67 5.95 -10.56
CA GLN A 62 8.99 7.33 -10.20
C GLN A 62 8.19 7.85 -9.00
N ARG A 63 7.21 7.08 -8.52
CA ARG A 63 6.28 7.42 -7.45
C ARG A 63 6.44 6.54 -6.22
N VAL A 64 7.57 5.85 -6.10
CA VAL A 64 7.92 5.09 -4.89
C VAL A 64 8.39 6.04 -3.78
N PRO A 65 8.09 5.78 -2.49
CA PRO A 65 7.42 4.57 -2.00
C PRO A 65 5.91 4.52 -2.29
N GLY A 66 5.36 3.31 -2.28
CA GLY A 66 3.93 3.06 -2.44
C GLY A 66 3.55 1.71 -1.87
N PHE A 67 2.26 1.41 -1.79
CA PHE A 67 1.77 0.11 -1.34
C PHE A 67 0.42 -0.23 -1.97
N TYR A 68 0.09 -1.52 -1.98
CA TYR A 68 -1.28 -2.01 -2.19
C TYR A 68 -1.66 -3.02 -1.10
N VAL A 69 -2.95 -3.36 -1.04
CA VAL A 69 -3.49 -4.32 -0.08
C VAL A 69 -3.97 -5.58 -0.81
N SER A 70 -3.62 -6.74 -0.27
CA SER A 70 -4.16 -8.04 -0.65
C SER A 70 -4.96 -8.65 0.50
N LYS A 71 -5.81 -9.62 0.18
CA LYS A 71 -6.62 -10.37 1.13
C LYS A 71 -6.38 -11.86 0.94
N VAL A 72 -6.34 -12.62 2.02
CA VAL A 72 -6.29 -14.07 1.96
C VAL A 72 -7.60 -14.59 1.36
N ASN A 73 -7.48 -15.33 0.27
CA ASN A 73 -8.56 -16.11 -0.29
C ASN A 73 -8.78 -17.35 0.62
N PRO A 74 -9.97 -17.52 1.22
CA PRO A 74 -10.22 -18.60 2.18
C PRO A 74 -10.21 -19.99 1.54
N ASP A 75 -10.46 -20.08 0.22
CA ASP A 75 -10.53 -21.35 -0.51
C ASP A 75 -9.14 -21.84 -0.93
N THR A 76 -8.24 -20.92 -1.30
CA THR A 76 -6.90 -21.24 -1.81
C THR A 76 -5.79 -20.99 -0.80
N GLY A 77 -6.05 -20.17 0.22
CA GLY A 77 -5.04 -19.66 1.16
C GLY A 77 -4.09 -18.63 0.55
N ALA A 78 -4.25 -18.26 -0.72
CA ALA A 78 -3.38 -17.30 -1.40
C ALA A 78 -3.75 -15.85 -1.06
N HIS A 79 -2.77 -14.95 -1.07
CA HIS A 79 -3.01 -13.51 -0.96
C HIS A 79 -3.32 -12.93 -2.34
N GLU A 80 -4.55 -12.42 -2.53
CA GLU A 80 -4.99 -11.83 -3.79
C GLU A 80 -5.12 -10.31 -3.65
N PRO A 81 -4.54 -9.50 -4.57
CA PRO A 81 -4.69 -8.04 -4.55
C PRO A 81 -6.16 -7.61 -4.60
N LEU A 82 -6.53 -6.63 -3.78
CA LEU A 82 -7.89 -6.09 -3.78
C LEU A 82 -8.08 -5.12 -4.95
N PRO A 83 -9.07 -5.34 -5.85
CA PRO A 83 -9.36 -4.44 -6.96
C PRO A 83 -9.86 -3.08 -6.45
N ASN A 84 -9.41 -2.00 -7.08
CA ASN A 84 -9.95 -0.67 -6.83
C ASN A 84 -11.41 -0.63 -7.32
N PRO A 85 -12.42 -0.39 -6.45
CA PRO A 85 -13.82 -0.34 -6.85
C PRO A 85 -14.16 0.87 -7.72
N THR A 86 -13.31 1.90 -7.74
CA THR A 86 -13.53 3.16 -8.47
C THR A 86 -12.29 3.61 -9.26
N PRO A 87 -11.86 2.86 -10.30
CA PRO A 87 -10.67 3.20 -11.07
C PRO A 87 -10.74 4.60 -11.69
N GLY A 88 -9.74 5.44 -11.42
CA GLY A 88 -9.62 6.79 -11.98
C GLY A 88 -10.44 7.87 -11.27
N ALA A 89 -11.22 7.53 -10.23
CA ALA A 89 -11.82 8.53 -9.36
C ALA A 89 -10.75 9.16 -8.46
N PRO A 90 -10.77 10.49 -8.21
CA PRO A 90 -9.95 11.08 -7.18
C PRO A 90 -10.46 10.63 -5.81
N ASP A 91 -9.81 9.63 -5.21
CA ASP A 91 -10.21 9.13 -3.89
C ASP A 91 -9.89 10.18 -2.83
N ALA A 92 -10.87 10.78 -2.16
CA ALA A 92 -10.57 11.54 -0.94
C ALA A 92 -10.32 10.53 0.19
N PRO A 93 -9.17 10.55 0.91
CA PRO A 93 -8.13 11.60 0.95
C PRO A 93 -6.87 11.32 0.08
N GLY A 94 -6.82 10.22 -0.66
CA GLY A 94 -5.68 9.79 -1.50
C GLY A 94 -5.34 10.71 -2.69
N GLY A 95 -6.32 11.41 -3.26
CA GLY A 95 -6.19 12.22 -4.47
C GLY A 95 -5.44 11.48 -5.58
N SER A 96 -4.46 12.16 -6.17
CA SER A 96 -3.58 11.60 -7.20
C SER A 96 -2.67 10.47 -6.71
N SER A 97 -2.64 10.16 -5.40
CA SER A 97 -1.87 9.07 -4.81
C SER A 97 -2.56 7.72 -4.95
N ALA A 98 -3.87 7.66 -5.19
CA ALA A 98 -4.57 6.39 -5.36
C ALA A 98 -4.04 5.59 -6.57
N LEU A 99 -3.92 4.27 -6.40
CA LEU A 99 -3.61 3.37 -7.51
C LEU A 99 -4.86 3.15 -8.36
N TYR A 100 -4.67 3.00 -9.67
CA TYR A 100 -5.78 2.81 -10.59
C TYR A 100 -6.40 1.42 -10.47
N THR A 101 -5.55 0.38 -10.41
CA THR A 101 -5.97 -1.02 -10.51
C THR A 101 -6.31 -1.63 -9.15
N TRP A 102 -5.49 -1.37 -8.13
CA TRP A 102 -5.61 -2.00 -6.80
C TRP A 102 -5.94 -0.98 -5.71
N VAL A 103 -6.49 -1.46 -4.61
CA VAL A 103 -6.63 -0.68 -3.37
C VAL A 103 -5.24 -0.42 -2.81
N GLY A 104 -4.77 0.83 -2.90
CA GLY A 104 -3.42 1.20 -2.53
C GLY A 104 -3.06 2.65 -2.85
N LEU A 105 -1.85 3.05 -2.45
CA LEU A 105 -1.32 4.39 -2.63
C LEU A 105 0.09 4.38 -3.21
N GLN A 106 0.43 5.38 -4.00
CA GLN A 106 1.78 5.72 -4.40
C GLN A 106 2.09 7.18 -4.09
N THR A 107 3.35 7.50 -3.88
CA THR A 107 3.76 8.85 -3.50
C THR A 107 3.43 9.85 -4.60
N ASP A 108 2.71 10.92 -4.22
CA ASP A 108 2.48 12.06 -5.10
C ASP A 108 3.56 13.14 -4.89
N TYR A 109 4.49 13.23 -5.85
CA TYR A 109 5.58 14.21 -5.85
C TYR A 109 5.18 15.59 -6.43
N THR A 110 3.91 15.80 -6.79
CA THR A 110 3.42 17.11 -7.21
C THR A 110 3.47 18.11 -6.04
N PRO A 111 3.39 19.44 -6.32
CA PRO A 111 3.33 20.46 -5.27
C PRO A 111 2.17 20.26 -4.28
N VAL A 112 1.09 19.61 -4.70
CA VAL A 112 -0.09 19.32 -3.88
C VAL A 112 0.19 18.16 -2.93
N GLY A 113 0.71 17.03 -3.45
CA GLY A 113 1.00 15.83 -2.65
C GLY A 113 2.26 15.90 -1.77
N ARG A 114 3.20 16.81 -2.10
CA ARG A 114 4.44 17.08 -1.34
C ARG A 114 5.33 15.86 -1.09
N GLY A 115 5.10 14.75 -1.78
CA GLY A 115 5.83 13.50 -1.63
C GLY A 115 5.54 12.76 -0.31
N VAL A 116 4.33 12.88 0.24
CA VAL A 116 4.02 12.33 1.57
C VAL A 116 2.69 11.57 1.59
N ILE A 117 2.74 10.27 1.92
CA ILE A 117 1.54 9.45 2.20
C ILE A 117 1.20 9.58 3.70
N THR A 118 0.13 10.30 4.02
CA THR A 118 -0.23 10.64 5.41
C THR A 118 -0.95 9.50 6.15
N PRO A 119 -0.95 9.48 7.50
CA PRO A 119 -1.69 8.48 8.28
C PRO A 119 -3.18 8.41 7.92
N ARG A 120 -3.81 9.57 7.70
CA ARG A 120 -5.23 9.64 7.29
C ARG A 120 -5.48 8.93 5.96
N MET A 121 -4.53 9.01 5.01
CA MET A 121 -4.64 8.30 3.73
C MET A 121 -4.49 6.81 3.90
N ILE A 122 -3.53 6.37 4.71
CA ILE A 122 -3.32 4.96 5.03
C ILE A 122 -4.60 4.39 5.66
N THR A 123 -5.13 5.02 6.72
CA THR A 123 -6.36 4.59 7.39
C THR A 123 -7.54 4.48 6.43
N ALA A 124 -7.73 5.46 5.54
CA ALA A 124 -8.83 5.42 4.56
C ALA A 124 -8.73 4.21 3.62
N VAL A 125 -7.52 3.88 3.16
CA VAL A 125 -7.29 2.71 2.29
C VAL A 125 -7.47 1.40 3.03
N LEU A 126 -7.04 1.29 4.29
CA LEU A 126 -7.29 0.08 5.09
C LEU A 126 -8.78 -0.11 5.39
N GLN A 127 -9.52 0.97 5.63
CA GLN A 127 -10.98 0.93 5.78
C GLN A 127 -11.68 0.51 4.48
N GLN A 128 -11.22 1.02 3.33
CA GLN A 128 -11.71 0.60 2.02
C GLN A 128 -11.45 -0.89 1.79
N ALA A 129 -10.25 -1.38 2.13
CA ALA A 129 -9.91 -2.80 2.03
C ALA A 129 -10.82 -3.69 2.89
N ARG A 130 -11.22 -3.24 4.08
CA ARG A 130 -12.19 -3.96 4.94
C ARG A 130 -13.61 -3.99 4.38
N ALA A 131 -13.98 -3.01 3.57
CA ALA A 131 -15.30 -2.94 2.96
C ALA A 131 -15.45 -3.88 1.75
N LEU A 132 -14.37 -4.55 1.34
CA LEU A 132 -14.27 -5.52 0.25
C LEU A 132 -13.97 -6.94 0.79
#